data_AF-A0A2V6V8C3-F1
#
_entry.id   AF-A0A2V6V8C3-F1
#
_cell.length_a   1.000
_cell.length_b   1.000
_cell.length_c   1.000
_cell.angle_alpha   90.00
_cell.angle_beta   90.00
_cell.angle_gamma   90.00
#
_symmetry.space_group_name_H-M   'P 1'
#
loop_
_entity.id
_entity.type
_entity.pdbx_description
1 polymer ?
#
loop_
_entity_poly.entity_id
_entity_poly.type
_entity_poly.pdbx_seq_one_letter_code
_entity_poly.pdbx_strand_id
1 'polypeptide(L)'
;MGNVERCDKTLPLNQMIFHVRRDARLRERWLTDFEALAREFGLSRAEIDAVQAKDPRRLMDLGVHQYYVPQILRLFFGAAQNSNASAALECYKRAFPRETAEAMALQQRVEGR
;
A
#
# COMPACT_ATOMS: atom_id res chain seq x y z
N MET A 1 8.36 18.11 -2.66
CA MET A 1 8.05 17.34 -3.89
C MET A 1 7.01 16.29 -3.52
N GLY A 2 5.81 16.36 -4.08
CA GLY A 2 4.71 15.46 -3.71
C GLY A 2 4.86 14.09 -4.37
N ASN A 3 4.34 13.03 -3.74
CA ASN A 3 4.42 11.65 -4.26
C ASN A 3 3.76 11.43 -5.65
N VAL A 4 2.97 12.39 -6.15
CA VAL A 4 2.37 12.33 -7.50
C VAL A 4 3.45 12.27 -8.59
N GLU A 5 4.53 13.03 -8.45
CA GLU A 5 5.60 13.14 -9.47
C GLU A 5 6.49 11.90 -9.52
N ARG A 6 6.47 11.06 -8.48
CA ARG A 6 7.25 9.82 -8.37
C ARG A 6 6.50 8.58 -8.90
N CYS A 7 5.25 8.74 -9.29
CA CYS A 7 4.47 7.63 -9.84
C CYS A 7 5.02 7.20 -11.20
N ASP A 8 5.39 5.92 -11.30
CA ASP A 8 5.68 5.29 -12.58
C ASP A 8 4.36 4.86 -13.23
N LYS A 9 4.00 5.53 -14.32
CA LYS A 9 2.76 5.27 -15.07
C LYS A 9 2.78 3.95 -15.84
N THR A 10 3.94 3.34 -15.98
CA THR A 10 4.15 2.08 -16.72
C THR A 10 4.30 0.88 -15.78
N LEU A 11 4.37 1.10 -14.47
CA LEU A 11 4.55 0.04 -13.48
C LEU A 11 3.39 -0.97 -13.52
N PRO A 12 3.65 -2.27 -13.79
CA PRO A 12 2.63 -3.32 -13.88
C PRO A 12 1.72 -3.39 -12.65
N LEU A 13 2.28 -3.23 -11.45
CA LEU A 13 1.50 -3.21 -10.21
C LEU A 13 0.43 -2.11 -10.20
N ASN A 14 0.69 -0.92 -10.76
CA ASN A 14 -0.33 0.13 -10.84
C ASN A 14 -1.51 -0.30 -11.73
N GLN A 15 -1.23 -0.93 -12.87
CA GLN A 15 -2.26 -1.49 -13.74
C GLN A 15 -3.04 -2.61 -13.04
N MET A 16 -2.33 -3.55 -12.41
CA MET A 16 -2.96 -4.68 -11.71
C MET A 16 -3.94 -4.20 -10.63
N ILE A 17 -3.55 -3.25 -9.78
CA ILE A 17 -4.43 -2.74 -8.72
C ILE A 17 -5.64 -1.99 -9.28
N PHE A 18 -5.50 -1.30 -10.42
CA PHE A 18 -6.64 -0.69 -11.11
C PHE A 18 -7.72 -1.73 -11.46
N HIS A 19 -7.32 -2.92 -11.92
CA HIS A 19 -8.25 -4.01 -12.25
C HIS A 19 -8.74 -4.76 -11.01
N VAL A 20 -7.84 -5.17 -10.13
CA VAL A 20 -8.17 -5.94 -8.91
C VAL A 20 -9.22 -5.23 -8.08
N ARG A 21 -9.10 -3.92 -7.84
CA ARG A 21 -10.07 -3.20 -6.99
C ARG A 21 -11.50 -3.15 -7.57
N ARG A 22 -11.69 -3.46 -8.86
CA ARG A 22 -12.97 -3.33 -9.59
C ARG A 22 -13.63 -4.68 -9.88
N ASP A 23 -12.90 -5.78 -9.74
CA ASP A 23 -13.36 -7.11 -10.13
C ASP A 23 -13.34 -8.05 -8.92
N ALA A 24 -14.49 -8.71 -8.64
CA ALA A 24 -14.61 -9.62 -7.50
C ALA A 24 -13.78 -10.90 -7.67
N ARG A 25 -13.67 -11.43 -8.88
CA ARG A 25 -12.86 -12.62 -9.19
C ARG A 25 -11.38 -12.31 -9.06
N LEU A 26 -10.92 -11.14 -9.52
CA LEU A 26 -9.53 -10.75 -9.33
C LEU A 26 -9.19 -10.50 -7.86
N ARG A 27 -10.13 -9.97 -7.05
CA ARG A 27 -9.95 -9.88 -5.59
C ARG A 27 -9.87 -11.24 -4.92
N GLU A 28 -10.69 -12.20 -5.33
CA GLU A 28 -10.61 -13.56 -4.84
C GLU A 28 -9.24 -14.18 -5.19
N ARG A 29 -8.81 -14.06 -6.45
CA ARG A 29 -7.49 -14.54 -6.90
C ARG A 29 -6.33 -13.85 -6.18
N TRP A 30 -6.43 -12.56 -5.86
CA TRP A 30 -5.43 -11.89 -5.04
C TRP A 30 -5.22 -12.61 -3.69
N LEU A 31 -6.28 -13.14 -3.09
CA LEU A 31 -6.21 -13.82 -1.80
C LEU A 31 -5.76 -15.28 -1.92
N THR A 32 -6.12 -15.96 -3.01
CA THR A 32 -5.90 -17.40 -3.16
C THR A 32 -4.70 -17.77 -4.03
N ASP A 33 -4.29 -16.91 -4.96
CA ASP A 33 -3.24 -17.16 -5.95
C ASP A 33 -2.56 -15.86 -6.42
N PHE A 34 -2.03 -15.10 -5.46
CA PHE A 34 -1.38 -13.82 -5.72
C PHE A 34 -0.21 -13.92 -6.71
N GLU A 35 0.65 -14.93 -6.57
CA GLU A 35 1.86 -15.03 -7.41
C GLU A 35 1.54 -15.32 -8.88
N ALA A 36 0.58 -16.19 -9.18
CA ALA A 36 0.19 -16.40 -10.57
C ALA A 36 -0.48 -15.15 -11.14
N LEU A 37 -1.35 -14.49 -10.38
CA LEU A 37 -1.96 -13.22 -10.77
C LEU A 37 -0.89 -12.15 -11.05
N ALA A 38 0.12 -12.03 -10.19
CA ALA A 38 1.23 -11.09 -10.37
C ALA A 38 2.03 -11.38 -11.65
N ARG A 39 2.31 -12.66 -11.94
CA ARG A 39 2.99 -13.05 -13.18
C ARG A 39 2.17 -12.75 -14.43
N GLU A 40 0.85 -12.95 -14.40
CA GLU A 40 -0.04 -12.62 -15.53
C GLU A 40 -0.05 -11.13 -15.89
N PHE A 41 0.06 -10.27 -14.87
CA PHE A 41 0.20 -8.83 -15.07
C PHE A 41 1.63 -8.39 -15.39
N GLY A 42 2.62 -9.30 -15.35
CA GLY A 42 4.02 -9.00 -15.65
C GLY A 42 4.77 -8.29 -14.53
N LEU A 43 4.36 -8.47 -13.27
CA LEU A 43 5.06 -7.87 -12.13
C LEU A 43 6.48 -8.43 -12.02
N SER A 44 7.42 -7.52 -11.74
CA SER A 44 8.77 -7.87 -11.36
C SER A 44 8.83 -8.52 -9.98
N ARG A 45 9.96 -9.16 -9.68
CA ARG A 45 10.19 -9.73 -8.35
C ARG A 45 10.17 -8.66 -7.25
N ALA A 46 10.70 -7.47 -7.53
CA ALA A 46 10.72 -6.36 -6.57
C ALA A 46 9.29 -5.88 -6.21
N GLU A 47 8.39 -5.82 -7.19
CA GLU A 47 6.97 -5.50 -6.96
C GLU A 47 6.29 -6.55 -6.09
N ILE A 48 6.49 -7.84 -6.41
CA ILE A 48 5.95 -8.96 -5.64
C ILE A 48 6.42 -8.92 -4.18
N ASP A 49 7.72 -8.76 -3.97
CA ASP A 49 8.32 -8.74 -2.63
C ASP A 49 7.81 -7.53 -1.82
N ALA A 50 7.67 -6.36 -2.44
CA ALA A 50 7.13 -5.16 -1.77
C ALA A 50 5.66 -5.33 -1.34
N VAL A 51 4.84 -5.94 -2.21
CA VAL A 51 3.42 -6.23 -1.91
C VAL A 51 3.30 -7.26 -0.78
N GLN A 52 4.04 -8.38 -0.86
CA GLN A 52 3.99 -9.42 0.16
C GLN A 52 4.47 -8.90 1.53
N ALA A 53 5.52 -8.07 1.53
CA ALA A 53 6.04 -7.42 2.74
C ALA A 53 5.07 -6.40 3.36
N LYS A 54 4.05 -5.94 2.60
CA LYS A 54 3.15 -4.83 2.99
C LYS A 54 3.98 -3.62 3.40
N ASP A 55 4.87 -3.18 2.51
CA ASP A 55 5.82 -2.10 2.77
C ASP A 55 5.43 -0.85 1.95
N PRO A 56 4.70 0.10 2.54
CA PRO A 56 4.30 1.34 1.87
C PRO A 56 5.46 2.12 1.28
N ARG A 57 6.62 2.12 1.93
CA ARG A 57 7.78 2.88 1.47
C ARG A 57 8.38 2.23 0.25
N ARG A 58 8.63 0.91 0.28
CA ARG A 58 9.10 0.18 -0.91
C ARG A 58 8.13 0.32 -2.09
N LEU A 59 6.82 0.27 -1.84
CA LEU A 59 5.81 0.49 -2.88
C LEU A 59 5.94 1.89 -3.49
N MET A 60 6.06 2.94 -2.67
CA MET A 60 6.26 4.31 -3.16
C MET A 60 7.58 4.48 -3.89
N ASP A 61 8.66 3.90 -3.39
CA ASP A 61 10.00 3.98 -3.99
C ASP A 61 10.05 3.26 -5.36
N LEU A 62 9.26 2.20 -5.55
CA LEU A 62 9.06 1.53 -6.86
C LEU A 62 8.19 2.32 -7.83
N GLY A 63 7.56 3.42 -7.40
CA GLY A 63 6.69 4.24 -8.24
C GLY A 63 5.22 3.83 -8.22
N VAL A 64 4.77 3.05 -7.22
CA VAL A 64 3.34 2.79 -7.02
C VAL A 64 2.62 4.11 -6.75
N HIS A 65 1.52 4.34 -7.44
CA HIS A 65 0.74 5.55 -7.26
C HIS A 65 0.22 5.65 -5.81
N GLN A 66 0.38 6.81 -5.17
CA GLN A 66 0.07 6.99 -3.74
C GLN A 66 -1.37 6.59 -3.34
N TYR A 67 -2.33 6.71 -4.27
CA TYR A 67 -3.73 6.30 -4.06
C TYR A 67 -3.89 4.78 -4.01
N TYR A 68 -3.00 4.01 -4.64
CA TYR A 68 -3.04 2.55 -4.66
C TYR A 68 -2.35 1.91 -3.45
N VAL A 69 -1.39 2.59 -2.82
CA VAL A 69 -0.76 2.09 -1.58
C VAL A 69 -1.78 1.74 -0.49
N PRO A 70 -2.71 2.63 -0.06
CA PRO A 70 -3.71 2.27 0.94
C PRO A 70 -4.72 1.22 0.43
N GLN A 71 -4.94 1.13 -0.89
CA GLN A 71 -5.83 0.11 -1.47
C GLN A 71 -5.21 -1.28 -1.41
N ILE A 72 -3.91 -1.39 -1.69
CA ILE A 72 -3.14 -2.63 -1.55
C ILE A 72 -3.24 -3.12 -0.10
N LEU A 73 -3.03 -2.24 0.88
CA LEU A 73 -3.12 -2.63 2.30
C LEU A 73 -4.55 -3.08 2.66
N ARG A 74 -5.58 -2.43 2.12
CA ARG A 74 -6.98 -2.83 2.34
C ARG A 74 -7.30 -4.21 1.76
N LEU A 75 -6.61 -4.65 0.71
CA LEU A 75 -6.76 -6.02 0.19
C LEU A 75 -6.22 -7.08 1.18
N PHE A 76 -5.30 -6.73 2.08
CA PHE A 76 -4.78 -7.64 3.11
C PHE A 76 -5.56 -7.57 4.42
N PHE A 77 -5.89 -6.36 4.88
CA PHE A 77 -6.44 -6.14 6.23
C PHE A 77 -7.96 -5.93 6.25
N GLY A 78 -8.59 -5.90 5.08
CA GLY A 78 -10.01 -5.58 4.95
C GLY A 78 -10.29 -4.08 5.12
N ALA A 79 -11.57 -3.72 4.99
CA ALA A 79 -12.04 -2.34 5.16
C ALA A 79 -12.57 -2.05 6.58
N ALA A 80 -12.61 -3.06 7.44
CA ALA A 80 -13.09 -2.92 8.81
C ALA A 80 -12.05 -2.14 9.61
N GLN A 81 -12.47 -0.99 10.15
CA GLN A 81 -11.69 -0.09 11.01
C GLN A 81 -10.66 0.79 10.27
N ASN A 82 -11.13 1.88 9.64
CA ASN A 82 -10.31 3.07 9.38
C ASN A 82 -9.99 3.81 10.71
N SER A 83 -9.47 3.10 11.72
CA SER A 83 -9.05 3.67 12.99
C SER A 83 -7.53 3.78 13.02
N ASN A 84 -7.01 4.71 13.83
CA ASN A 84 -5.59 4.90 14.10
C ASN A 84 -4.95 3.72 14.89
N ALA A 85 -5.63 2.57 14.97
CA ALA A 85 -5.15 1.31 15.54
C ALA A 85 -5.17 0.16 14.51
N SER A 86 -5.40 0.46 13.23
CA SER A 86 -5.51 -0.56 12.18
C SER A 86 -4.15 -1.20 11.83
N ALA A 87 -4.16 -2.47 11.44
CA ALA A 87 -2.96 -3.18 10.96
C ALA A 87 -2.28 -2.48 9.75
N ALA A 88 -3.05 -1.71 8.97
CA ALA A 88 -2.52 -0.85 7.92
C ALA A 88 -1.64 0.28 8.48
N LEU A 89 -2.00 0.88 9.62
CA LEU A 89 -1.18 1.91 10.26
C LEU A 89 0.17 1.36 10.71
N GLU A 90 0.21 0.14 11.27
CA GLU A 90 1.47 -0.49 11.67
C GLU A 90 2.45 -0.65 10.49
N CYS A 91 1.93 -0.89 9.27
CA CYS A 91 2.76 -0.88 8.06
C CYS A 91 3.41 0.49 7.82
N TYR A 92 2.67 1.60 8.00
CA TYR A 92 3.20 2.95 7.86
C TYR A 92 4.18 3.31 8.99
N LYS A 93 3.90 2.91 10.24
CA LYS A 93 4.82 3.13 11.37
C LYS A 93 6.18 2.49 11.12
N ARG A 94 6.19 1.25 10.62
CA ARG A 94 7.42 0.54 10.27
C ARG A 94 8.14 1.17 9.08
N ALA A 95 7.39 1.63 8.07
CA ALA A 95 7.95 2.21 6.85
C ALA A 95 8.53 3.63 7.06
N PHE A 96 7.92 4.41 7.95
CA PHE A 96 8.23 5.82 8.21
C PHE A 96 8.30 6.11 9.71
N PRO A 97 9.26 5.51 10.45
CA PRO A 97 9.29 5.59 11.92
C PRO A 97 9.51 7.01 12.43
N ARG A 98 10.33 7.82 11.74
CA ARG A 98 10.62 9.20 12.15
C ARG A 98 9.41 10.10 11.92
N GLU A 99 8.84 10.07 10.72
CA GLU A 99 7.66 10.86 10.35
C GLU A 99 6.46 10.51 11.23
N THR A 100 6.33 9.22 11.58
CA THR A 100 5.31 8.76 12.54
C THR A 100 5.53 9.37 13.92
N ALA A 101 6.74 9.31 14.46
CA ALA A 101 7.04 9.86 15.79
C ALA A 101 6.79 11.37 15.85
N GLU A 102 7.18 12.10 14.79
CA GLU A 102 6.93 13.54 14.66
C GLU A 102 5.42 13.85 14.62
N ALA A 103 4.65 13.10 13.82
CA ALA A 103 3.20 13.27 13.72
C ALA A 103 2.49 12.98 15.06
N MET A 104 2.88 11.92 15.77
CA MET A 104 2.32 11.58 17.09
C MET A 104 2.65 12.65 18.14
N ALA A 105 3.89 13.16 18.15
CA ALA A 105 4.29 14.25 19.04
C ALA A 105 3.51 15.55 18.75
N LEU A 106 3.22 15.84 17.48
CA LEU A 106 2.37 16.97 17.11
C LEU A 106 0.93 16.78 17.58
N GLN A 107 0.36 15.59 17.39
CA GLN A 107 -1.01 15.28 17.83
C GLN A 107 -1.17 15.48 19.34
N GLN A 108 -0.24 14.98 20.15
CA GLN A 108 -0.25 15.17 21.61
C GLN A 108 -0.21 16.64 22.02
N ARG A 109 0.53 17.49 21.29
CA ARG A 109 0.60 18.94 21.54
C ARG A 109 -0.71 19.65 21.20
N VAL A 110 -1.43 19.17 20.19
CA VAL A 110 -2.71 19.74 19.74
C VAL A 110 -3.85 19.30 20.65
N GLU A 111 -3.87 18.04 21.09
CA GLU A 111 -4.92 17.49 21.98
C GLU A 111 -4.74 17.90 23.46
N GLY A 112 -3.51 18.26 23.87
CA GLY A 112 -3.22 18.81 25.19
C GLY A 112 -3.52 20.32 25.34
N ARG A 113 -4.13 20.95 24.34
CA ARG A 113 -4.60 22.35 24.34
C ARG A 113 -6.13 22.39 24.37
#